data_AF-A0A699ZMX3-F1
#
_entry.id   AF-A0A699ZMX3-F1
#
_cell.length_a   1.000
_cell.length_b   1.000
_cell.length_c   1.000
_cell.angle_alpha   90.00
_cell.angle_beta   90.00
_cell.angle_gamma   90.00
#
_symmetry.space_group_name_H-M   'P 1'
#
loop_
_entity.id
_entity.type
_entity.pdbx_description
1 polymer ?
#
loop_
_entity_poly.entity_id
_entity_poly.type
_entity_poly.pdbx_seq_one_letter_code
_entity_poly.pdbx_strand_id
1 'polypeptide(L)'
;MTYAANMQYLRDTLTWQRFGQDCVLLVAGDVSHDLRVLRQALAILKAAFWQVVFVPGNHDLWVAGAPEQHGGASDSVSKLLAVLG
;
A
#
# COMPACT_ATOMS: atom_id res chain seq x y z
N MET A 1 -7.64 -7.87 13.15
CA MET A 1 -8.12 -8.05 11.77
C MET A 1 -6.96 -8.53 10.92
N THR A 2 -7.16 -9.46 9.98
CA THR A 2 -6.11 -9.97 9.10
C THR A 2 -5.93 -9.08 7.86
N TYR A 3 -4.80 -9.18 7.15
CA TYR A 3 -4.61 -8.48 5.87
C TYR A 3 -5.73 -8.80 4.86
N ALA A 4 -6.19 -10.05 4.83
CA ALA A 4 -7.28 -10.47 3.96
C ALA A 4 -8.60 -9.75 4.29
N ALA A 5 -8.94 -9.59 5.58
CA ALA A 5 -10.12 -8.86 6.01
C ALA A 5 -10.04 -7.37 5.65
N ASN A 6 -8.86 -6.75 5.83
CA ASN A 6 -8.65 -5.34 5.45
C ASN A 6 -8.82 -5.16 3.93
N MET A 7 -8.22 -6.04 3.12
CA MET A 7 -8.35 -5.97 1.66
C MET A 7 -9.79 -6.16 1.19
N GLN A 8 -10.52 -7.10 1.80
CA GLN A 8 -11.93 -7.30 1.48
C GLN A 8 -12.75 -6.04 1.79
N TYR A 9 -12.56 -5.45 2.97
CA TYR A 9 -13.21 -4.20 3.35
C TYR A 9 -12.92 -3.07 2.36
N LEU A 10 -11.66 -2.89 1.94
CA LEU A 10 -11.31 -1.86 0.94
C LEU A 10 -12.05 -2.08 -0.37
N ARG A 11 -12.10 -3.31 -0.89
CA ARG A 11 -12.78 -3.63 -2.14
C ARG A 11 -14.29 -3.38 -2.07
N ASP A 12 -14.90 -3.72 -0.95
CA ASP A 12 -16.37 -3.61 -0.79
C ASP A 12 -16.81 -2.17 -0.53
N THR A 13 -15.94 -1.35 0.07
CA THR A 13 -16.33 -0.05 0.63
C THR A 13 -15.85 1.13 -0.22
N LEU A 14 -14.74 0.97 -0.95
CA LEU A 14 -14.10 2.03 -1.70
C LEU A 14 -14.41 1.92 -3.18
N THR A 15 -15.48 2.59 -3.58
CA THR A 15 -15.86 2.74 -4.99
C THR A 15 -15.68 4.19 -5.44
N TRP A 16 -15.34 4.37 -6.70
CA TRP A 16 -15.20 5.71 -7.30
C TRP A 16 -16.48 6.56 -7.20
N GLN A 17 -17.63 5.91 -7.19
CA GLN A 17 -18.95 6.53 -7.00
C GLN A 17 -19.11 7.18 -5.63
N ARG A 18 -18.35 6.74 -4.62
CA ARG A 18 -18.48 7.20 -3.23
C ARG A 18 -17.62 8.42 -2.90
N PHE A 19 -16.43 8.53 -3.49
CA PHE A 19 -15.48 9.60 -3.18
C PHE A 19 -15.29 10.59 -4.33
N GLY A 20 -15.61 10.22 -5.58
CA GLY A 20 -15.69 11.17 -6.70
C GLY A 20 -14.35 11.68 -7.24
N GLN A 21 -14.44 12.64 -8.17
CA GLN A 21 -13.32 13.07 -9.03
C GLN A 21 -12.33 14.04 -8.36
N ASP A 22 -12.63 14.54 -7.17
CA ASP A 22 -11.84 15.62 -6.53
C ASP A 22 -11.27 15.19 -5.16
N CYS A 23 -11.46 13.94 -4.75
CA CYS A 23 -10.95 13.47 -3.46
C CYS A 23 -9.48 13.03 -3.53
N VAL A 24 -8.68 13.66 -2.69
CA VAL A 24 -7.28 13.31 -2.41
C VAL A 24 -7.23 12.49 -1.12
N LEU A 25 -6.59 11.32 -1.16
CA LEU A 25 -6.32 10.48 0.00
C LEU A 25 -4.85 10.56 0.39
N LEU A 26 -4.56 10.90 1.65
CA LEU A 26 -3.23 10.76 2.26
C LEU A 26 -3.15 9.43 3.01
N VAL A 27 -2.20 8.58 2.62
CA VAL A 27 -1.89 7.29 3.27
C VAL A 27 -0.60 7.46 4.05
N ALA A 28 -0.73 7.63 5.37
CA ALA A 28 0.37 7.94 6.28
C ALA A 28 1.12 6.68 6.77
N GLY A 29 1.50 5.81 5.84
CA GLY A 29 2.41 4.68 6.11
C GLY A 29 1.81 3.51 6.87
N ASP A 30 2.70 2.56 7.17
CA ASP A 30 2.48 1.31 7.91
C ASP A 30 1.34 0.43 7.37
N VAL A 31 1.22 0.37 6.04
CA VAL A 31 0.21 -0.44 5.35
C VAL A 31 0.59 -1.92 5.38
N SER A 32 1.81 -2.26 4.95
CA SER A 32 2.29 -3.66 4.95
C SER A 32 3.78 -3.76 4.70
N HIS A 33 4.45 -4.70 5.39
CA HIS A 33 5.81 -5.09 5.05
C HIS A 33 5.89 -5.97 3.78
N ASP A 34 4.80 -6.59 3.30
CA ASP A 34 4.84 -7.34 2.04
C ASP A 34 4.57 -6.38 0.87
N LEU A 35 5.57 -6.21 0.00
CA LEU A 35 5.55 -5.29 -1.12
C LEU A 35 4.40 -5.60 -2.11
N ARG A 36 4.01 -6.86 -2.25
CA ARG A 36 2.88 -7.26 -3.12
C ARG A 36 1.56 -6.79 -2.51
N VAL A 37 1.40 -6.95 -1.21
CA VAL A 37 0.22 -6.49 -0.47
C VAL A 37 0.14 -4.96 -0.48
N LEU A 38 1.27 -4.28 -0.26
CA LEU A 38 1.35 -2.82 -0.32
C LEU A 38 0.93 -2.31 -1.71
N ARG A 39 1.51 -2.85 -2.79
CA ARG A 39 1.14 -2.45 -4.17
C ARG A 39 -0.33 -2.70 -4.46
N GLN A 40 -0.86 -3.85 -4.04
CA GLN A 40 -2.28 -4.17 -4.25
C GLN A 40 -3.21 -3.20 -3.49
N ALA A 41 -2.88 -2.86 -2.24
CA ALA A 41 -3.64 -1.91 -1.45
C ALA A 41 -3.65 -0.53 -2.11
N LEU A 42 -2.48 -0.01 -2.49
CA LEU A 42 -2.37 1.30 -3.15
C LEU A 42 -3.09 1.33 -4.50
N ALA A 43 -3.09 0.24 -5.26
CA ALA A 43 -3.83 0.14 -6.51
C ALA A 43 -5.35 0.23 -6.30
N ILE A 44 -5.89 -0.45 -5.27
CA ILE A 44 -7.31 -0.35 -4.91
C ILE A 44 -7.67 1.08 -4.50
N LEU A 45 -6.84 1.72 -3.68
CA LEU A 45 -7.06 3.11 -3.26
C LEU A 45 -7.01 4.06 -4.46
N LYS A 46 -6.03 3.91 -5.36
CA LYS A 46 -5.92 4.76 -6.54
C LYS A 46 -7.09 4.56 -7.52
N ALA A 47 -7.69 3.38 -7.54
CA ALA A 47 -8.91 3.12 -8.31
C ALA A 47 -10.19 3.66 -7.67
N ALA A 48 -10.13 4.19 -6.44
CA ALA A 48 -11.27 4.76 -5.71
C ALA A 48 -11.19 6.28 -5.51
N PHE A 49 -9.97 6.83 -5.46
CA PHE A 49 -9.69 8.25 -5.21
C PHE A 49 -9.00 8.90 -6.41
N TRP A 50 -9.26 10.19 -6.63
CA TRP A 50 -8.62 10.96 -7.71
C TRP A 50 -7.10 11.02 -7.53
N GLN A 51 -6.64 11.28 -6.32
CA GLN A 51 -5.23 11.24 -5.95
C GLN A 51 -5.01 10.43 -4.68
N VAL A 52 -3.89 9.71 -4.64
CA VAL A 52 -3.42 8.99 -3.47
C VAL A 52 -1.98 9.40 -3.24
N VAL A 53 -1.72 10.02 -2.10
CA VAL A 53 -0.38 10.41 -1.65
C VAL A 53 0.03 9.43 -0.57
N PHE A 54 1.04 8.61 -0.84
CA PHE A 54 1.56 7.63 0.10
C PHE A 54 2.88 8.10 0.69
N VAL A 55 3.01 8.01 2.02
CA VAL A 55 4.25 8.24 2.75
C VAL A 55 4.62 6.93 3.43
N PRO A 56 5.72 6.25 3.05
CA PRO A 56 6.07 4.97 3.65
C PRO A 56 6.42 5.13 5.12
N GLY A 57 5.86 4.25 5.95
CA GLY A 57 6.18 4.11 7.37
C GLY A 57 7.29 3.08 7.62
N ASN A 58 7.68 2.92 8.87
CA ASN A 58 8.75 2.00 9.26
C ASN A 58 8.41 0.54 8.92
N HIS A 59 7.16 0.13 9.12
CA HIS A 59 6.72 -1.23 8.84
C HIS A 59 6.72 -1.53 7.33
N ASP A 60 6.42 -0.53 6.49
CA ASP A 60 6.50 -0.68 5.03
C ASP A 60 7.95 -0.95 4.57
N LEU A 61 8.95 -0.48 5.33
CA LEU A 61 10.37 -0.59 4.99
C LEU A 61 11.11 -1.77 5.65
N TRP A 62 10.43 -2.58 6.45
CA TRP A 62 11.03 -3.76 7.06
C TRP A 62 11.43 -4.83 6.04
N VAL A 63 12.70 -5.24 6.04
CA VAL A 63 13.17 -6.39 5.25
C VAL A 63 13.06 -7.63 6.13
N ALA A 64 11.92 -8.30 6.05
CA ALA A 64 11.62 -9.50 6.83
C ALA A 64 10.86 -10.52 5.98
N GLY A 65 11.04 -11.80 6.31
CA GLY A 65 10.37 -12.90 5.62
C GLY A 65 11.13 -13.35 4.36
N ALA A 66 10.38 -13.86 3.38
CA ALA A 66 10.95 -14.38 2.15
C ALA A 66 11.37 -13.24 1.18
N PRO A 67 12.40 -13.44 0.35
CA PRO A 67 12.87 -12.44 -0.61
C PRO A 67 11.77 -11.82 -1.48
N GLU A 68 10.76 -12.59 -1.86
CA GLU A 68 9.66 -12.09 -2.68
C GLU A 68 8.79 -11.06 -1.96
N GLN A 69 8.73 -11.09 -0.63
CA GLN A 69 7.92 -10.18 0.18
C GLN A 69 8.52 -8.78 0.25
N HIS A 70 9.84 -8.66 0.11
CA HIS A 70 10.54 -7.37 0.11
C HIS A 70 11.16 -7.05 -1.25
N GLY A 71 10.70 -7.70 -2.33
CA GLY A 71 11.15 -7.43 -3.70
C GLY A 71 12.64 -7.65 -3.92
N GLY A 72 13.27 -8.55 -3.15
CA GLY A 72 14.71 -8.80 -3.19
C GLY A 72 15.56 -7.74 -2.49
N ALA A 73 14.97 -6.76 -1.81
CA ALA A 73 15.71 -5.75 -1.08
C ALA A 73 16.56 -6.37 0.05
N SER A 74 17.80 -5.93 0.20
CA SER A 74 18.73 -6.35 1.27
C SER A 74 18.62 -5.50 2.54
N ASP A 75 18.08 -4.29 2.42
CA ASP A 75 18.00 -3.29 3.48
C ASP A 75 16.81 -2.33 3.25
N SER A 76 16.51 -1.51 4.25
CA SER A 76 15.35 -0.59 4.23
C SER A 76 15.47 0.48 3.15
N VAL A 77 16.69 0.87 2.76
CA VAL A 77 16.92 1.87 1.70
C VAL A 77 16.59 1.25 0.34
N SER A 78 17.10 0.06 0.08
CA SER A 78 16.80 -0.71 -1.13
C SER A 78 15.30 -1.01 -1.24
N LYS A 79 14.64 -1.28 -0.10
CA LYS A 79 13.19 -1.49 -0.06
C LYS A 79 12.41 -0.20 -0.32
N LEU A 80 12.85 0.93 0.23
CA LEU A 80 12.27 2.24 -0.06
C LEU A 80 12.35 2.55 -1.56
N LEU A 81 13.49 2.31 -2.20
CA LEU A 81 13.64 2.48 -3.65
C LEU A 81 12.70 1.57 -4.43
N ALA A 82 12.51 0.32 -3.99
CA ALA A 82 11.56 -0.60 -4.59
C ALA A 82 10.09 -0.14 -4.44
N VAL A 83 9.77 0.61 -3.38
CA VAL A 83 8.44 1.22 -3.18
C VAL A 83 8.21 2.42 -4.09
N LEU A 84 9.27 3.20 -4.35
CA LEU A 84 9.22 4.41 -5.18
C LEU A 84 9.31 4.12 -6.70
N GLY A 85 9.80 2.94 -7.08
CA GLY A 85 9.90 2.45 -8.46
C GLY A 85 8.72 1.56 -8.90
#